data_AF-A0A5J4E8A9-F1
#
_entry.id   AF-A0A5J4E8A9-F1
#
_cell.length_a   1.000
_cell.length_b   1.000
_cell.length_c   1.000
_cell.angle_alpha   90.00
_cell.angle_beta   90.00
_cell.angle_gamma   90.00
#
_symmetry.space_group_name_H-M   'P 1'
#
loop_
_entity.id
_entity.type
_entity.pdbx_description
1 polymer ?
#
loop_
_entity_poly.entity_id
_entity_poly.type
_entity_poly.pdbx_seq_one_letter_code
_entity_poly.pdbx_strand_id
1 'polypeptide(L)'
;MQTAIDGADPWNFAAGALGQPVHMIEVIGDATVPNSATERLIDVMGLPGISAPGPNFVSQGVVRFTEGSHGSQLDPTASLAATIEMMTETVVFHAGVPGTLPGGGMVILISDPMVISTQP
;
A
#
# COMPACT_ATOMS: atom_id res chain seq x y z
N MET A 1 10.15 -19.93 0.22
CA MET A 1 11.17 -19.90 1.29
C MET A 1 12.24 -18.90 0.88
N GLN A 2 12.43 -17.82 1.65
CA GLN A 2 13.60 -16.96 1.52
C GLN A 2 14.82 -17.80 1.94
N THR A 3 15.74 -18.07 1.03
CA THR A 3 16.85 -19.01 1.26
C THR A 3 18.12 -18.34 1.79
N ALA A 4 18.16 -17.01 1.85
CA ALA A 4 19.20 -16.23 2.48
C ALA A 4 18.60 -14.93 3.03
N ILE A 5 18.95 -14.58 4.27
CA ILE A 5 18.75 -13.22 4.80
C ILE A 5 19.94 -12.41 4.27
N ASP A 6 19.75 -11.67 3.19
CA ASP A 6 20.77 -10.73 2.72
C ASP A 6 20.46 -9.32 3.24
N GLY A 7 21.47 -8.46 3.35
CA GLY A 7 21.33 -7.14 3.96
C GLY A 7 20.36 -6.18 3.23
N ALA A 8 19.96 -6.50 2.00
CA ALA A 8 18.98 -5.74 1.22
C ALA A 8 17.55 -6.28 1.38
N ASP A 9 17.35 -7.44 2.03
CA ASP A 9 16.01 -7.97 2.27
C ASP A 9 15.17 -6.97 3.10
N PRO A 10 13.99 -6.55 2.61
CA PRO A 10 13.12 -5.61 3.32
C PRO A 10 12.74 -6.06 4.74
N TRP A 11 12.74 -7.37 4.99
CA TRP A 11 12.53 -7.97 6.31
C TRP A 11 13.48 -7.39 7.37
N ASN A 12 14.74 -7.11 7.02
CA ASN A 12 15.73 -6.56 7.96
C ASN A 12 15.39 -5.13 8.40
N PHE A 13 14.57 -4.42 7.62
CA PHE A 13 14.15 -3.05 7.89
C PHE A 13 12.78 -2.97 8.57
N ALA A 14 12.06 -4.08 8.70
CA ALA A 14 10.75 -4.09 9.34
C ALA A 14 10.81 -3.55 10.78
N ALA A 15 11.86 -3.89 11.54
CA ALA A 15 12.09 -3.32 12.87
C ALA A 15 12.40 -1.81 12.85
N GLY A 16 13.02 -1.32 11.78
CA GLY A 16 13.30 0.11 11.58
C GLY A 16 12.08 0.93 11.14
N ALA A 17 11.06 0.29 10.60
CA ALA A 17 9.78 0.91 10.26
C ALA A 17 8.83 1.05 11.48
N LEU A 18 9.19 0.47 12.63
CA LEU A 18 8.40 0.60 13.85
C LEU A 18 8.30 2.07 14.28
N GLY A 19 7.07 2.55 14.44
CA GLY A 19 6.76 3.93 14.80
C GLY A 19 6.86 4.94 13.64
N GLN A 20 7.18 4.49 12.43
CA GLN A 20 7.10 5.32 11.21
C GLN A 20 5.75 5.13 10.52
N PRO A 21 5.20 6.19 9.90
CA PRO A 21 4.05 6.01 9.01
C PRO A 21 4.40 5.09 7.83
N VAL A 22 3.52 4.15 7.52
CA VAL A 22 3.68 3.19 6.42
C VAL A 22 2.40 3.08 5.61
N HIS A 23 2.48 3.40 4.32
CA HIS A 23 1.45 3.05 3.35
C HIS A 23 2.03 2.01 2.40
N MET A 24 1.50 0.80 2.48
CA MET A 24 1.92 -0.32 1.65
C MET A 24 0.87 -0.58 0.57
N ILE A 25 1.33 -0.79 -0.66
CA ILE A 25 0.48 -1.09 -1.81
C ILE A 25 0.83 -2.50 -2.29
N GLU A 26 -0.19 -3.29 -2.55
CA GLU A 26 -0.07 -4.59 -3.18
C GLU A 26 -1.07 -4.70 -4.33
N VAL A 27 -0.64 -5.23 -5.48
CA VAL A 27 -1.55 -5.69 -6.53
C VAL A 27 -1.73 -7.20 -6.39
N ILE A 28 -2.96 -7.66 -6.28
CA ILE A 28 -3.27 -9.09 -6.22
C ILE A 28 -2.89 -9.73 -7.56
N GLY A 29 -2.05 -10.76 -7.52
CA GLY A 29 -1.56 -11.44 -8.72
C GLY A 29 -0.35 -10.77 -9.38
N ASP A 30 0.38 -9.88 -8.68
CA ASP A 30 1.62 -9.28 -9.18
C ASP A 30 2.60 -10.38 -9.64
N ALA A 31 3.02 -10.30 -10.91
CA ALA A 31 3.90 -11.27 -11.56
C ALA A 31 5.41 -10.98 -11.35
N THR A 32 5.75 -9.79 -10.87
CA THR A 32 7.13 -9.35 -10.62
C THR A 32 7.52 -9.59 -9.18
N VAL A 33 6.65 -9.17 -8.25
CA VAL A 33 6.82 -9.42 -6.82
C VAL A 33 5.70 -10.36 -6.37
N PRO A 34 6.01 -11.65 -6.13
CA PRO A 34 4.98 -12.60 -5.71
C PRO A 34 4.32 -12.14 -4.41
N ASN A 35 2.98 -12.11 -4.36
CA ASN A 35 2.22 -11.69 -3.17
C ASN A 35 2.69 -12.39 -1.89
N SER A 36 3.09 -13.68 -1.97
CA SER A 36 3.64 -14.40 -0.80
C SER A 36 4.88 -13.76 -0.16
N ALA A 37 5.65 -12.94 -0.88
CA ALA A 37 6.78 -12.19 -0.32
C ALA A 37 6.29 -10.90 0.34
N THR A 38 5.39 -10.19 -0.32
CA THR A 38 4.71 -8.99 0.17
C THR A 38 3.96 -9.27 1.47
N GLU A 39 3.15 -10.34 1.51
CA GLU A 39 2.39 -10.78 2.68
C GLU A 39 3.27 -11.14 3.87
N ARG A 40 4.43 -11.77 3.64
CA ARG A 40 5.39 -12.01 4.73
C ARG A 40 5.89 -10.71 5.36
N LEU A 41 6.08 -9.66 4.57
CA LEU A 41 6.50 -8.37 5.08
C LEU A 41 5.35 -7.68 5.84
N ILE A 42 4.14 -7.74 5.30
CA ILE A 42 2.90 -7.24 5.93
C ILE A 42 2.74 -7.88 7.32
N ASP A 43 2.90 -9.21 7.41
CA ASP A 43 2.79 -9.97 8.66
C ASP A 43 3.83 -9.54 9.71
N VAL A 44 5.09 -9.36 9.31
CA VAL A 44 6.15 -8.93 10.25
C VAL A 44 5.94 -7.50 10.74
N MET A 45 5.50 -6.63 9.84
CA MET A 45 5.23 -5.24 10.16
C MET A 45 3.90 -5.07 10.91
N GLY A 46 3.04 -6.08 10.93
CA GLY A 46 1.72 -6.04 11.56
C GLY A 46 0.79 -5.03 10.89
N LEU A 47 0.89 -4.84 9.57
CA LEU A 47 0.10 -3.84 8.86
C LEU A 47 -1.36 -4.29 8.74
N PRO A 48 -2.34 -3.46 9.14
CA PRO A 48 -3.75 -3.77 8.92
C PRO A 48 -4.11 -3.60 7.44
N GLY A 49 -4.99 -4.46 6.93
CA GLY A 49 -5.63 -4.27 5.63
C GLY A 49 -6.61 -3.09 5.66
N ILE A 50 -6.49 -2.20 4.67
CA ILE A 50 -7.32 -1.00 4.52
C ILE A 50 -8.16 -1.12 3.25
N SER A 51 -9.48 -1.14 3.42
CA SER A 51 -10.43 -1.27 2.30
C SER A 51 -11.71 -0.45 2.48
N ALA A 52 -11.87 0.26 3.61
CA ALA A 52 -13.07 1.04 3.86
C ALA A 52 -13.08 2.29 2.97
N PRO A 53 -14.15 2.56 2.20
CA PRO A 53 -14.25 3.75 1.36
C PRO A 53 -14.12 5.05 2.17
N GLY A 54 -13.45 6.05 1.61
CA GLY A 54 -13.22 7.35 2.23
C GLY A 54 -11.92 7.43 3.04
N PRO A 55 -11.77 8.47 3.88
CA PRO A 55 -10.53 8.69 4.62
C PRO A 55 -10.40 7.71 5.79
N ASN A 56 -9.31 6.95 5.80
CA ASN A 56 -8.92 6.08 6.89
C ASN A 56 -7.82 6.78 7.71
N PHE A 57 -8.15 7.22 8.93
CA PHE A 57 -7.23 7.92 9.83
C PHE A 57 -6.31 6.93 10.55
N VAL A 58 -5.37 6.37 9.81
CA VAL A 58 -4.38 5.41 10.26
C VAL A 58 -3.00 5.84 9.78
N SER A 59 -1.96 5.57 10.57
CA SER A 59 -0.58 5.85 10.19
C SER A 59 0.11 4.66 9.51
N GLN A 60 -0.47 3.46 9.60
CA GLN A 60 0.09 2.24 9.06
C GLN A 60 -1.01 1.39 8.44
N GLY A 61 -0.80 0.87 7.23
CA GLY A 61 -1.73 -0.04 6.59
C GLY A 61 -1.27 -0.53 5.22
N VAL A 62 -1.89 -1.59 4.75
CA VAL A 62 -1.76 -2.11 3.39
C VAL A 62 -3.07 -1.95 2.63
N VAL A 63 -2.98 -1.45 1.40
CA VAL A 63 -4.10 -1.44 0.45
C VAL A 63 -3.81 -2.47 -0.64
N ARG A 64 -4.78 -3.36 -0.87
CA ARG A 64 -4.69 -4.43 -1.88
C ARG A 64 -5.56 -4.11 -3.07
N PHE A 65 -4.95 -3.94 -4.23
CA PHE A 65 -5.61 -3.65 -5.48
C PHE A 65 -6.01 -4.95 -6.18
N THR A 66 -7.25 -5.01 -6.67
CA THR A 66 -7.78 -6.13 -7.47
C THR A 66 -7.44 -6.00 -8.96
N GLU A 67 -6.97 -4.82 -9.37
CA GLU A 67 -6.57 -4.49 -10.74
C GLU A 67 -5.17 -3.87 -10.77
N GLY A 68 -4.55 -3.85 -11.96
CA GLY A 68 -3.26 -3.22 -12.20
C GLY A 68 -2.12 -4.21 -12.41
N SER A 69 -0.90 -3.69 -12.34
CA SER A 69 0.36 -4.42 -12.49
C SER A 69 1.44 -3.78 -11.62
N HIS A 70 2.62 -4.39 -11.57
CA HIS A 70 3.76 -3.86 -10.81
C HIS A 70 4.10 -2.38 -11.12
N GLY A 71 3.87 -1.93 -12.37
CA GLY A 71 4.14 -0.56 -12.81
C GLY A 71 2.98 0.43 -12.60
N SER A 72 1.83 -0.01 -12.09
CA SER A 72 0.60 0.80 -12.06
C SER A 72 0.65 2.02 -11.15
N GLN A 73 1.71 2.21 -10.37
CA GLN A 73 1.94 3.47 -9.68
C GLN A 73 2.05 4.66 -10.66
N LEU A 74 2.64 4.45 -11.85
CA LEU A 74 2.89 5.51 -12.83
C LEU A 74 2.48 5.15 -14.26
N ASP A 75 2.16 3.88 -14.54
CA ASP A 75 1.73 3.38 -15.85
C ASP A 75 0.23 2.98 -15.84
N PRO A 76 -0.64 3.75 -16.52
CA PRO A 76 -2.08 3.49 -16.56
C PRO A 76 -2.51 2.36 -17.50
N THR A 77 -1.58 1.72 -18.23
CA THR A 77 -1.91 0.75 -19.29
C THR A 77 -2.73 -0.45 -18.77
N ALA A 78 -2.44 -0.94 -17.56
CA ALA A 78 -3.15 -2.08 -16.98
C ALA A 78 -4.53 -1.72 -16.41
N SER A 79 -4.63 -0.60 -15.71
CA SER A 79 -5.89 -0.01 -15.23
C SER A 79 -5.67 1.47 -14.89
N LEU A 80 -6.39 2.34 -15.59
CA LEU A 80 -6.36 3.78 -15.32
C LEU A 80 -6.92 4.08 -13.93
N ALA A 81 -7.99 3.39 -13.52
CA ALA A 81 -8.62 3.57 -12.21
C ALA A 81 -7.65 3.21 -11.07
N ALA A 82 -6.97 2.06 -11.16
CA ALA A 82 -5.98 1.66 -10.16
C ALA A 82 -4.82 2.66 -10.08
N THR A 83 -4.35 3.19 -11.21
CA THR A 83 -3.26 4.18 -11.24
C THR A 83 -3.66 5.49 -10.58
N ILE A 84 -4.89 5.96 -10.83
CA ILE A 84 -5.43 7.16 -10.19
C ILE A 84 -5.54 6.94 -8.68
N GLU A 85 -6.05 5.80 -8.25
CA GLU A 85 -6.22 5.49 -6.82
C GLU A 85 -4.87 5.37 -6.11
N MET A 86 -3.92 4.60 -6.66
CA MET A 86 -2.56 4.46 -6.12
C MET A 86 -1.86 5.82 -5.92
N MET A 87 -1.95 6.70 -6.92
CA MET A 87 -1.38 8.05 -6.84
C MET A 87 -2.14 8.95 -5.87
N THR A 88 -3.46 8.81 -5.80
CA THR A 88 -4.31 9.56 -4.85
C THR A 88 -3.96 9.20 -3.42
N GLU A 89 -3.91 7.91 -3.09
CA GLU A 89 -3.48 7.44 -1.78
C GLU A 89 -2.07 7.93 -1.44
N THR A 90 -1.13 7.82 -2.38
CA THR A 90 0.26 8.27 -2.18
C THR A 90 0.35 9.75 -1.86
N VAL A 91 -0.35 10.59 -2.62
CA VAL A 91 -0.36 12.05 -2.43
C VAL A 91 -1.05 12.41 -1.12
N VAL A 92 -2.20 11.82 -0.81
CA VAL A 92 -2.94 12.12 0.42
C VAL A 92 -2.16 11.66 1.64
N PHE A 93 -1.57 10.47 1.61
CA PHE A 93 -0.74 9.97 2.70
C PHE A 93 0.40 10.94 3.00
N HIS A 94 1.14 11.40 1.99
CA HIS A 94 2.28 12.28 2.19
C HIS A 94 1.89 13.74 2.49
N ALA A 95 1.08 14.34 1.62
CA ALA A 95 0.82 15.78 1.59
C ALA A 95 -0.55 16.17 2.16
N GLY A 96 -1.49 15.22 2.25
CA GLY A 96 -2.87 15.49 2.63
C GLY A 96 -3.64 16.28 1.56
N VAL A 97 -4.78 16.84 1.97
CA VAL A 97 -5.59 17.75 1.17
C VAL A 97 -5.74 19.05 1.96
N PRO A 98 -5.14 20.18 1.54
CA PRO A 98 -5.14 21.42 2.31
C PRO A 98 -6.54 21.84 2.78
N GLY A 99 -6.72 21.96 4.09
CA GLY A 99 -8.00 22.34 4.70
C GLY A 99 -9.05 21.24 4.76
N THR A 100 -8.75 20.00 4.35
CA THR A 100 -9.69 18.87 4.37
C THR A 100 -9.11 17.63 5.04
N LEU A 101 -7.93 17.17 4.64
CA LEU A 101 -7.27 15.97 5.19
C LEU A 101 -5.83 16.30 5.60
N PRO A 102 -5.36 15.88 6.79
CA PRO A 102 -3.97 16.05 7.18
C PRO A 102 -3.05 15.16 6.31
N GLY A 103 -1.85 15.66 6.00
CA GLY A 103 -0.75 14.88 5.44
C GLY A 103 0.14 14.29 6.53
N GLY A 104 1.39 13.97 6.18
CA GLY A 104 2.39 13.50 7.15
C GLY A 104 2.20 12.03 7.57
N GLY A 105 1.62 11.21 6.69
CA GLY A 105 1.37 9.80 6.92
C GLY A 105 0.21 9.53 7.88
N MET A 106 -0.80 10.41 7.89
CA MET A 106 -1.92 10.36 8.85
C MET A 106 -3.23 9.80 8.26
N VAL A 107 -3.31 9.72 6.92
CA VAL A 107 -4.54 9.34 6.22
C VAL A 107 -4.21 8.49 5.01
N ILE A 108 -4.88 7.34 4.88
CA ILE A 108 -4.98 6.58 3.63
C ILE A 108 -6.39 6.82 3.10
N LEU A 109 -6.52 7.44 1.93
CA LEU A 109 -7.81 7.76 1.31
C LEU A 109 -8.16 6.71 0.26
N ILE A 110 -9.22 5.94 0.52
CA ILE A 110 -9.79 5.06 -0.50
C ILE A 110 -10.84 5.85 -1.29
N SER A 111 -10.46 6.38 -2.46
CA SER A 111 -11.32 7.23 -3.29
C SER A 111 -12.12 6.44 -4.32
N ASP A 112 -11.55 5.35 -4.83
CA ASP A 112 -12.22 4.41 -5.71
C ASP A 112 -12.18 2.98 -5.12
N PRO A 113 -13.19 2.59 -4.33
CA PRO A 113 -13.22 1.27 -3.72
C PRO A 113 -13.45 0.13 -4.73
N MET A 114 -13.73 0.41 -6.01
CA MET A 114 -13.95 -0.63 -7.02
C MET A 114 -12.67 -1.35 -7.43
N VAL A 115 -11.52 -0.71 -7.24
CA VAL A 115 -10.20 -1.31 -7.52
C VAL A 115 -9.54 -1.91 -6.28
N ILE A 116 -10.22 -1.92 -5.12
CA ILE A 116 -9.68 -2.35 -3.84
C ILE A 116 -10.35 -3.65 -3.37
N SER A 117 -9.53 -4.58 -2.87
CA SER A 117 -9.99 -5.82 -2.26
C SER A 117 -10.57 -5.57 -0.88
N THR A 118 -11.68 -6.23 -0.58
CA THR A 118 -12.27 -6.26 0.77
C THR A 118 -11.79 -7.45 1.59
N GLN A 119 -10.93 -8.29 1.02
CA GLN A 119 -10.30 -9.37 1.78
C GLN A 119 -9.22 -8.80 2.71
N PRO A 120 -9.11 -9.34 3.93
CA PRO A 120 -8.17 -8.87 4.95
C PRO A 120 -6.70 -9.03 4.53
#